data_AF-A0A963L0W7-F1
#
_entry.id   AF-A0A963L0W7-F1
#
_cell.length_a   1.000
_cell.length_b   1.000
_cell.length_c   1.000
_cell.angle_alpha   90.00
_cell.angle_beta   90.00
_cell.angle_gamma   90.00
#
_symmetry.space_group_name_H-M   'P 1'
#
loop_
_entity.id
_entity.type
_entity.pdbx_description
1 polymer ?
#
loop_
_entity_poly.entity_id
_entity_poly.type
_entity_poly.pdbx_seq_one_letter_code
_entity_poly.pdbx_strand_id
1 'polypeptide(L)'
;MKYVAVLAASIALLGAAPVSAKDVSFSADIVPVLKKRCAICHLTGQEAGHLALHPKAAFKNLVSHKSEESDWMLVQPKQPDKSYLVMKLEGTHLKSGGKGARMPFAQQPLDTETVALFRAWIKAGALNN
;
A
#
# COMPACT_ATOMS: atom_id res chain seq x y z
N MET A 1 -48.50 -16.62 34.21
CA MET A 1 -47.73 -16.73 32.95
C MET A 1 -47.07 -15.37 32.72
N LYS A 2 -45.83 -15.20 33.21
CA LYS A 2 -44.57 -15.04 32.44
C LYS A 2 -44.31 -13.60 31.97
N TYR A 3 -43.38 -12.96 32.69
CA TYR A 3 -42.71 -11.70 32.36
C TYR A 3 -41.93 -11.82 31.05
N VAL A 4 -41.95 -10.79 30.21
CA VAL A 4 -41.01 -10.64 29.09
C VAL A 4 -40.15 -9.41 29.38
N ALA A 5 -38.93 -9.65 29.83
CA ALA A 5 -37.87 -8.66 29.91
C ALA A 5 -37.16 -8.63 28.55
N VAL A 6 -37.15 -7.48 27.89
CA VAL A 6 -36.35 -7.26 26.68
C VAL A 6 -34.99 -6.70 27.14
N LEU A 7 -33.95 -7.53 27.13
CA LEU A 7 -32.58 -7.06 27.25
C LEU A 7 -32.12 -6.52 25.89
N ALA A 8 -31.84 -5.22 25.83
CA ALA A 8 -31.09 -4.62 24.74
C ALA A 8 -29.61 -5.03 24.86
N ALA A 9 -29.12 -5.81 23.90
CA ALA A 9 -27.71 -6.15 23.80
C ALA A 9 -26.96 -4.99 23.11
N SER A 10 -26.12 -4.29 23.86
CA SER A 10 -25.21 -3.27 23.32
C SER A 10 -24.11 -3.95 22.51
N ILE A 11 -24.17 -3.81 21.18
CA ILE A 11 -23.08 -4.19 20.27
C ILE A 11 -21.98 -3.14 20.46
N ALA A 12 -20.90 -3.51 21.14
CA ALA A 12 -19.68 -2.72 21.15
C ALA A 12 -19.07 -2.74 19.74
N LEU A 13 -19.23 -1.64 18.99
CA LEU A 13 -18.42 -1.39 17.81
C LEU A 13 -16.97 -1.24 18.26
N LEU A 14 -16.14 -2.26 18.04
CA LEU A 14 -14.69 -2.07 18.00
C LEU A 14 -14.38 -1.20 16.77
N GLY A 15 -14.33 0.12 16.98
CA GLY A 15 -13.81 1.04 15.97
C GLY A 15 -12.32 0.77 15.79
N ALA A 16 -11.92 0.33 14.60
CA ALA A 16 -10.53 0.34 14.19
C ALA A 16 -10.01 1.79 14.27
N ALA A 17 -9.06 2.04 15.17
CA ALA A 17 -8.45 3.35 15.30
C ALA A 17 -7.75 3.72 13.97
N PRO A 18 -7.89 4.96 13.49
CA PRO A 18 -7.22 5.38 12.26
C PRO A 18 -5.71 5.31 12.47
N VAL A 19 -5.02 4.56 11.60
CA VAL A 19 -3.55 4.53 11.60
C VAL A 19 -3.04 5.94 11.29
N SER A 20 -2.38 6.55 12.28
CA SER A 20 -1.76 7.86 12.14
C SER A 20 -0.59 7.77 11.16
N ALA A 21 -0.54 8.70 10.20
CA ALA A 21 0.46 8.68 9.14
C ALA A 21 1.91 8.74 9.67
N LYS A 22 2.15 9.41 10.81
CA LYS A 22 3.48 9.53 11.41
C LYS A 22 4.02 8.24 12.02
N ASP A 23 3.16 7.26 12.28
CA ASP A 23 3.50 6.08 13.06
C ASP A 23 3.74 4.84 12.18
N VAL A 24 3.57 4.95 10.86
CA VAL A 24 3.81 3.83 9.93
C VAL A 24 5.32 3.62 9.76
N SER A 25 5.77 2.42 10.09
CA SER A 25 7.14 1.95 9.90
C SER A 25 7.29 1.26 8.57
N PHE A 26 8.31 1.64 7.79
CA PHE A 26 8.62 0.92 6.57
C PHE A 26 8.97 -0.54 6.86
N SER A 27 9.83 -0.79 7.85
CA SER A 27 10.31 -2.14 8.17
C SER A 27 9.24 -3.02 8.81
N ALA A 28 8.39 -2.47 9.69
CA ALA A 28 7.39 -3.24 10.43
C ALA A 28 6.05 -3.37 9.68
N ASP A 29 5.61 -2.34 8.93
CA ASP A 29 4.27 -2.32 8.32
C ASP A 29 4.29 -2.54 6.81
N ILE A 30 5.24 -1.91 6.10
CA ILE A 30 5.26 -1.93 4.63
C ILE A 30 5.99 -3.15 4.07
N VAL A 31 7.17 -3.46 4.61
CA VAL A 31 8.02 -4.56 4.13
C VAL A 31 7.32 -5.93 4.20
N PRO A 32 6.54 -6.29 5.25
CA PRO A 32 5.81 -7.56 5.25
C PRO A 32 4.82 -7.68 4.10
N VAL A 33 4.13 -6.58 3.77
CA VAL A 33 3.19 -6.55 2.63
C VAL A 33 3.94 -6.70 1.32
N LEU A 34 5.03 -5.94 1.11
CA LEU A 34 5.86 -6.04 -0.09
C LEU A 34 6.40 -7.46 -0.27
N LYS A 35 6.94 -8.08 0.79
CA LYS A 35 7.44 -9.45 0.77
C LYS A 35 6.37 -10.46 0.36
N LYS A 36 5.16 -10.35 0.92
CA LYS A 36 4.08 -11.34 0.73
C LYS A 36 3.30 -11.13 -0.57
N ARG A 37 3.17 -9.89 -1.05
CA ARG A 37 2.24 -9.53 -2.14
C ARG A 37 2.93 -9.04 -3.40
N CYS A 38 4.19 -8.63 -3.33
CA CYS A 38 4.89 -7.98 -4.45
C CYS A 38 6.17 -8.72 -4.84
N ALA A 39 7.01 -9.06 -3.87
CA ALA A 39 8.32 -9.69 -4.10
C ALA A 39 8.25 -11.10 -4.68
N ILE A 40 7.06 -11.72 -4.73
CA ILE A 40 6.85 -13.01 -5.41
C ILE A 40 7.01 -12.86 -6.93
N CYS A 41 6.65 -11.69 -7.49
CA CYS A 41 6.78 -11.39 -8.91
C CYS A 41 7.81 -10.31 -9.21
N HIS A 42 8.18 -9.49 -8.24
CA HIS A 42 9.16 -8.40 -8.36
C HIS A 42 10.36 -8.70 -7.45
N LEU A 43 11.07 -9.79 -7.76
CA LEU A 43 12.12 -10.31 -6.88
C LEU A 43 13.50 -9.81 -7.29
N THR A 44 13.84 -9.95 -8.56
CA THR A 44 15.20 -9.75 -9.06
C THR A 44 15.41 -8.36 -9.64
N GLY A 45 14.32 -7.69 -10.05
CA GLY A 45 14.37 -6.44 -10.80
C GLY A 45 14.53 -6.64 -12.30
N GLN A 46 14.46 -7.88 -12.78
CA GLN A 46 14.35 -8.20 -14.22
C GLN A 46 12.88 -8.38 -14.66
N GLU A 47 11.96 -8.40 -13.71
CA GLU A 47 10.53 -8.53 -13.98
C GLU A 47 9.89 -7.20 -14.37
N ALA A 48 8.58 -7.20 -14.63
CA ALA A 48 7.85 -6.01 -15.07
C ALA A 48 8.14 -4.79 -14.19
N GLY A 49 8.40 -3.65 -14.84
CA GLY A 49 8.77 -2.40 -14.17
C GLY A 49 10.21 -2.35 -13.62
N HIS A 50 11.00 -3.41 -13.80
CA HIS A 50 12.39 -3.54 -13.36
C HIS A 50 12.59 -3.27 -11.85
N LEU A 51 11.66 -3.75 -11.03
CA LEU A 51 11.65 -3.52 -9.58
C LEU A 51 12.02 -4.78 -8.80
N ALA A 52 13.05 -4.68 -7.95
CA ALA A 52 13.30 -5.66 -6.89
C ALA A 52 12.69 -5.14 -5.57
N LEU A 53 11.64 -5.82 -5.09
CA LEU A 53 10.82 -5.40 -3.94
C LEU A 53 10.98 -6.33 -2.72
N HIS A 54 12.02 -7.16 -2.70
CA HIS A 54 12.39 -7.90 -1.50
C HIS A 54 12.91 -6.95 -0.39
N PRO A 55 12.87 -7.34 0.90
CA PRO A 55 13.13 -6.44 2.02
C PRO A 55 14.42 -5.61 1.93
N LYS A 56 15.52 -6.22 1.45
CA LYS A 56 16.84 -5.56 1.34
C LYS A 56 16.95 -4.56 0.17
N ALA A 57 16.00 -4.54 -0.77
CA ALA A 57 16.05 -3.69 -1.95
C ALA A 57 14.85 -2.76 -2.11
N ALA A 58 13.71 -3.08 -1.51
CA ALA A 58 12.45 -2.36 -1.71
C ALA A 58 12.58 -0.84 -1.50
N PHE A 59 13.17 -0.39 -0.38
CA PHE A 59 13.27 1.04 -0.08
C PHE A 59 14.03 1.80 -1.17
N LYS A 60 15.26 1.34 -1.46
CA LYS A 60 16.17 1.96 -2.43
C LYS A 60 15.67 1.89 -3.87
N ASN A 61 14.69 1.03 -4.18
CA ASN A 61 14.15 0.90 -5.53
C ASN A 61 12.82 1.65 -5.69
N LEU A 62 12.10 1.95 -4.60
CA LEU A 62 10.81 2.63 -4.64
C LEU A 62 10.92 4.13 -4.40
N VAL A 63 11.66 4.54 -3.37
CA VAL A 63 11.56 5.91 -2.83
C VAL A 63 12.40 6.86 -3.65
N SER A 64 11.77 7.90 -4.20
CA SER A 64 12.44 8.95 -4.99
C SER A 64 13.11 8.43 -6.27
N HIS A 65 12.56 7.36 -6.88
CA HIS A 65 12.91 6.91 -8.23
C HIS A 65 11.79 7.18 -9.23
N LYS A 66 12.13 7.58 -10.46
CA LYS A 66 11.16 7.72 -11.55
C LYS A 66 10.69 6.33 -11.98
N SER A 67 9.39 6.19 -12.29
CA SER A 67 8.87 4.96 -12.89
C SER A 67 9.33 4.86 -14.35
N GLU A 68 9.64 3.64 -14.81
CA GLU A 68 9.84 3.39 -16.24
C GLU A 68 8.52 3.21 -17.02
N GLU A 69 7.41 3.05 -16.30
CA GLU A 69 6.09 2.82 -16.88
C GLU A 69 5.22 4.09 -16.95
N SER A 70 5.70 5.22 -16.43
CA SER A 70 4.98 6.50 -16.42
C SER A 70 5.89 7.70 -16.16
N ASP A 71 5.38 8.92 -16.25
CA ASP A 71 6.13 10.13 -15.87
C ASP A 71 6.18 10.41 -14.35
N TRP A 72 5.54 9.57 -13.54
CA TRP A 72 5.46 9.73 -12.10
C TRP A 72 6.66 9.10 -11.38
N MET A 73 6.94 9.59 -10.18
CA MET A 73 7.84 8.89 -9.25
C MET A 73 7.15 7.63 -8.73
N LEU A 74 7.88 6.54 -8.55
CA LEU A 74 7.39 5.30 -7.94
C LEU A 74 6.78 5.59 -6.57
N VAL A 75 7.58 6.22 -5.70
CA VAL A 75 7.13 6.85 -4.46
C VAL A 75 7.68 8.27 -4.39
N GLN A 76 6.78 9.26 -4.39
CA GLN A 76 7.10 10.65 -4.12
C GLN A 76 6.84 10.95 -2.64
N PRO A 77 7.89 11.16 -1.82
CA PRO A 77 7.72 11.52 -0.42
C PRO A 77 6.75 12.69 -0.23
N LYS A 78 5.90 12.58 0.79
CA LYS A 78 4.85 13.54 1.18
C LYS A 78 3.69 13.68 0.19
N GLN A 79 3.71 13.01 -0.96
CA GLN A 79 2.70 13.19 -2.02
C GLN A 79 2.17 11.81 -2.49
N PRO A 80 1.28 11.16 -1.71
CA PRO A 80 0.73 9.84 -2.08
C PRO A 80 -0.01 9.88 -3.43
N ASP A 81 -0.76 10.95 -3.71
CA ASP A 81 -1.49 11.12 -4.98
C ASP A 81 -0.58 11.33 -6.20
N LYS A 82 0.71 11.64 -5.98
CA LYS A 82 1.72 11.76 -7.04
C LYS A 82 2.69 10.58 -7.06
N SER A 83 2.33 9.47 -6.41
CA SER A 83 3.15 8.27 -6.34
C SER A 83 2.56 7.16 -7.20
N TYR A 84 3.31 6.71 -8.19
CA TYR A 84 2.87 5.69 -9.14
C TYR A 84 2.53 4.36 -8.46
N LEU A 85 3.24 4.01 -7.37
CA LEU A 85 2.92 2.84 -6.55
C LEU A 85 1.46 2.86 -6.12
N VAL A 86 0.98 3.99 -5.59
CA VAL A 86 -0.40 4.13 -5.11
C VAL A 86 -1.39 4.01 -6.28
N MET A 87 -1.08 4.62 -7.43
CA MET A 87 -1.91 4.49 -8.62
C MET A 87 -2.03 3.04 -9.12
N LYS A 88 -0.94 2.27 -9.03
CA LYS A 88 -0.93 0.84 -9.38
C LYS A 88 -1.71 0.00 -8.38
N LEU A 89 -1.68 0.34 -7.08
CA LEU A 89 -2.46 -0.33 -6.05
C LEU A 89 -3.97 -0.07 -6.19
N GLU A 90 -4.34 1.18 -6.48
CA GLU A 90 -5.74 1.62 -6.64
C GLU A 90 -6.32 1.35 -8.04
N GLY A 91 -5.47 0.98 -9.01
CA GLY A 91 -5.89 0.70 -10.39
C GLY A 91 -6.23 1.95 -11.20
N THR A 92 -5.73 3.11 -10.79
CA THR A 92 -5.93 4.40 -11.47
C THR A 92 -4.81 4.73 -12.45
N HIS A 93 -3.74 3.92 -12.50
CA HIS A 93 -2.52 4.17 -13.28
C HIS A 93 -2.76 4.50 -14.75
N LEU A 94 -3.71 3.84 -15.42
CA LEU A 94 -4.01 4.14 -16.84
C LEU A 94 -4.62 5.53 -17.03
N LYS A 95 -5.46 5.99 -16.08
CA LYS A 95 -6.03 7.36 -16.12
C LYS A 95 -4.96 8.42 -15.88
N SER A 96 -3.86 8.04 -15.22
CA SER A 96 -2.71 8.90 -14.94
C SER A 96 -1.60 8.78 -15.98
N GLY A 97 -1.85 8.18 -17.16
CA GLY A 97 -0.85 8.06 -18.24
C GLY A 97 0.20 6.96 -18.02
N GLY A 98 -0.06 6.03 -17.09
CA GLY A 98 0.77 4.85 -16.88
C GLY A 98 0.46 3.68 -17.82
N LYS A 99 1.12 2.55 -17.58
CA LYS A 99 1.04 1.35 -18.43
C LYS A 99 0.79 0.06 -17.63
N GLY A 100 0.44 -1.00 -18.35
CA GLY A 100 0.26 -2.34 -17.80
C GLY A 100 -1.02 -2.48 -16.97
N ALA A 101 -1.00 -3.37 -15.97
CA ALA A 101 -2.16 -3.69 -15.14
C ALA A 101 -2.01 -3.17 -13.69
N ARG A 102 -3.14 -3.20 -12.95
CA ARG A 102 -3.19 -2.94 -11.49
C ARG A 102 -2.32 -3.96 -10.76
N MET A 103 -1.61 -3.52 -9.74
CA MET A 103 -0.87 -4.38 -8.83
C MET A 103 -1.62 -4.63 -7.51
N PRO A 104 -1.53 -5.84 -6.92
CA PRO A 104 -0.82 -7.01 -7.46
C PRO A 104 -1.54 -7.62 -8.68
N PHE A 105 -0.76 -7.99 -9.71
CA PHE A 105 -1.29 -8.50 -10.98
C PHE A 105 -1.97 -9.86 -10.83
N ALA A 106 -3.12 -10.04 -11.49
CA ALA A 106 -3.88 -11.30 -11.50
C ALA A 106 -4.16 -11.90 -10.11
N GLN A 107 -4.10 -11.06 -9.07
CA GLN A 107 -4.42 -11.42 -7.69
C GLN A 107 -5.52 -10.51 -7.17
N GLN A 108 -6.13 -10.88 -6.04
CA GLN A 108 -7.05 -9.99 -5.34
C GLN A 108 -6.38 -8.64 -5.04
N PRO A 109 -7.11 -7.52 -5.18
CA PRO A 109 -6.66 -6.23 -4.70
C PRO A 109 -6.19 -6.30 -3.24
N LEU A 110 -5.31 -5.36 -2.87
CA LEU A 110 -5.08 -5.13 -1.45
C LEU A 110 -6.37 -4.54 -0.87
N ASP A 111 -6.68 -4.89 0.38
CA ASP A 111 -7.77 -4.25 1.09
C ASP A 111 -7.48 -2.75 1.33
N THR A 112 -8.54 -2.01 1.67
CA THR A 112 -8.47 -0.56 1.84
C THR A 112 -7.53 -0.14 2.97
N GLU A 113 -7.43 -0.93 4.04
CA GLU A 113 -6.54 -0.66 5.17
C GLU A 113 -5.08 -0.78 4.76
N THR A 114 -4.73 -1.83 4.01
CA THR A 114 -3.38 -2.04 3.49
C THR A 114 -2.99 -0.91 2.52
N VAL A 115 -3.88 -0.51 1.61
CA VAL A 115 -3.61 0.64 0.73
C VAL A 115 -3.43 1.93 1.55
N ALA A 116 -4.25 2.12 2.59
CA ALA A 116 -4.13 3.26 3.50
C ALA A 116 -2.77 3.28 4.22
N LEU A 117 -2.19 2.14 4.60
CA LEU A 117 -0.84 2.05 5.16
C LEU A 117 0.22 2.62 4.21
N PHE A 118 0.20 2.24 2.93
CA PHE A 118 1.11 2.80 1.93
C PHE A 118 0.94 4.30 1.78
N ARG A 119 -0.31 4.78 1.69
CA ARG A 119 -0.59 6.22 1.57
C ARG A 119 -0.12 6.99 2.79
N ALA A 120 -0.35 6.46 3.98
CA ALA A 120 0.07 7.02 5.26
C ALA A 120 1.59 7.13 5.36
N TRP A 121 2.31 6.04 5.08
CA TRP A 121 3.77 6.01 5.04
C TRP A 121 4.35 7.04 4.05
N ILE A 122 3.81 7.11 2.83
CA ILE A 122 4.25 8.08 1.82
C ILE A 122 3.97 9.51 2.29
N LYS A 123 2.78 9.77 2.85
CA LYS A 123 2.38 11.08 3.38
C LYS A 123 3.31 11.56 4.49
N ALA A 124 3.81 10.65 5.34
CA ALA A 124 4.80 10.96 6.37
C ALA A 124 6.23 11.17 5.84
N GLY A 125 6.44 11.04 4.53
CA GLY A 125 7.72 11.27 3.89
C GLY A 125 8.46 10.02 3.47
N ALA A 126 7.78 8.86 3.44
CA ALA A 126 8.36 7.58 3.05
C ALA A 126 9.65 7.27 3.81
N LEU A 127 9.58 7.32 5.15
CA LEU A 127 10.72 7.11 6.04
C LEU A 127 11.24 5.67 5.94
N ASN A 128 12.55 5.47 6.15
CA ASN A 128 13.16 4.14 6.28
C ASN A 128 13.34 3.81 7.77
N ASN A 129 12.24 3.49 8.45
CA ASN A 129 12.15 3.31 9.91
C ASN A 129 11.64 1.93 10.32
#